data_AF-W9T3D8-F1
#
_entry.id   AF-W9T3D8-F1
#
_cell.length_a   1.000
_cell.length_b   1.000
_cell.length_c   1.000
_cell.angle_alpha   90.00
_cell.angle_beta   90.00
_cell.angle_gamma   90.00
#
_symmetry.space_group_name_H-M   'P 1'
#
loop_
_entity.id
_entity.type
_entity.pdbx_description
1 polymer ?
#
loop_
_entity_poly.entity_id
_entity_poly.type
_entity_poly.pdbx_seq_one_letter_code
_entity_poly.pdbx_strand_id
1 'polypeptide(L)'
;MIEDGYRPTKNGSMTSAAMAFMRDHGVLKDIYSESTGTAHKTAKGTKVSVRTVKAPGFGPKGVLRCVLPFTVFLKLKDIGGNVLPPYDEEFREVAMDTAQAAAYRDLAGRLTQELKQALAKRDTTLLGVVLNVLLAWPDCCFRSETVVHPRTRNTLAFVPAQFNELEVMPKERELIEICKQEKAEGRKTLVYSVYTGTRDTTSRLKVLLEQEGFKVAVLRASVDASRREDWIAEQLDRGIDVLITNPELVKTGLDLLEFPTIVFLQSGYNVYSLQQAARRSWRIGQKQPVRVIYLGYANSSQMTCLGLMARKIMVSQSTSGDVPESGLDVLNQDGDSVEVALARQLVTV
;
A
#
# COMPACT_ATOMS: atom_id res chain seq x y z
N MET A 1 -12.64 -31.30 16.35
CA MET A 1 -13.78 -31.82 15.56
C MET A 1 -14.46 -33.03 16.22
N ILE A 2 -13.85 -34.22 16.23
CA ILE A 2 -14.49 -35.40 16.85
C ILE A 2 -14.69 -35.21 18.36
N GLU A 3 -13.66 -34.68 19.03
CA GLU A 3 -13.70 -34.31 20.46
C GLU A 3 -14.73 -33.22 20.77
N ASP A 4 -15.03 -32.34 19.79
CA ASP A 4 -16.06 -31.29 19.92
C ASP A 4 -17.46 -31.81 19.52
N GLY A 5 -17.64 -33.12 19.34
CA GLY A 5 -18.93 -33.75 19.07
C GLY A 5 -19.32 -33.88 17.59
N TYR A 6 -18.48 -33.45 16.65
CA TYR A 6 -18.74 -33.60 15.21
C TYR A 6 -18.36 -35.01 14.75
N ARG A 7 -19.36 -35.89 14.67
CA ARG A 7 -19.19 -37.33 14.40
C ARG A 7 -19.42 -37.71 12.94
N PRO A 8 -18.69 -38.72 12.41
CA PRO A 8 -18.96 -39.25 11.08
C PRO A 8 -20.35 -39.87 11.00
N THR A 9 -20.87 -39.93 9.78
CA THR A 9 -22.07 -40.73 9.46
C THR A 9 -21.81 -42.22 9.70
N LYS A 10 -22.87 -43.04 9.73
CA LYS A 10 -22.78 -44.51 9.91
C LYS A 10 -21.84 -45.20 8.90
N ASN A 11 -21.61 -44.57 7.74
CA ASN A 11 -20.74 -45.08 6.68
C ASN A 11 -19.30 -44.51 6.77
N GLY A 12 -18.94 -43.86 7.87
CA GLY A 12 -17.62 -43.25 8.09
C GLY A 12 -17.40 -41.91 7.41
N SER A 13 -18.36 -41.40 6.62
CA SER A 13 -18.20 -40.11 5.94
C SER A 13 -18.29 -38.93 6.92
N MET A 14 -17.30 -38.03 6.84
CA MET A 14 -17.19 -36.80 7.64
C MET A 14 -17.82 -35.57 6.98
N THR A 15 -18.46 -35.71 5.81
CA THR A 15 -18.93 -34.55 5.02
C THR A 15 -19.95 -33.69 5.78
N SER A 16 -20.92 -34.32 6.44
CA SER A 16 -21.93 -33.63 7.27
C SER A 16 -21.31 -33.00 8.52
N ALA A 17 -20.41 -33.73 9.19
CA ALA A 17 -19.67 -33.26 10.36
C ALA A 17 -18.80 -32.03 10.04
N ALA A 18 -18.11 -32.05 8.89
CA ALA A 18 -17.32 -30.93 8.40
C ALA A 18 -18.19 -29.73 8.01
N MET A 19 -19.37 -29.94 7.45
CA MET A 19 -20.32 -28.84 7.16
C MET A 19 -20.89 -28.23 8.44
N ALA A 20 -21.21 -29.04 9.45
CA ALA A 20 -21.67 -28.56 10.75
C ALA A 20 -20.58 -27.77 11.47
N PHE A 21 -19.34 -28.29 11.50
CA PHE A 21 -18.19 -27.57 12.03
C PHE A 21 -17.95 -26.24 11.31
N MET A 22 -18.04 -26.21 9.98
CA MET A 22 -17.89 -24.98 9.21
C MET A 22 -19.01 -23.97 9.46
N ARG A 23 -20.22 -24.42 9.83
CA ARG A 23 -21.31 -23.53 10.20
C ARG A 23 -21.08 -22.87 11.56
N ASP A 24 -20.51 -23.61 12.50
CA ASP A 24 -20.31 -23.13 13.87
C ASP A 24 -19.01 -22.32 14.04
N HIS A 25 -17.98 -22.68 13.28
CA HIS A 25 -16.62 -22.15 13.43
C HIS A 25 -16.03 -21.55 12.15
N GLY A 26 -16.54 -21.91 10.98
CA GLY A 26 -16.00 -21.46 9.68
C GLY A 26 -16.68 -20.21 9.13
N VAL A 27 -16.36 -19.89 7.87
CA VAL A 27 -17.06 -18.86 7.09
C VAL A 27 -17.88 -19.55 5.98
N LEU A 28 -19.15 -19.17 5.88
CA LEU A 28 -20.05 -19.62 4.82
C LEU A 28 -20.44 -18.43 3.96
N LYS A 29 -20.47 -18.64 2.64
CA LYS A 29 -20.93 -17.67 1.66
C LYS A 29 -22.25 -18.15 1.08
N ASP A 30 -23.30 -17.37 1.30
CA ASP A 30 -24.58 -17.58 0.64
C ASP A 30 -24.57 -16.89 -0.73
N ILE A 31 -24.74 -17.69 -1.77
CA ILE A 31 -24.88 -17.21 -3.14
C ILE A 31 -26.37 -17.16 -3.45
N TYR A 32 -26.89 -15.95 -3.55
CA TYR A 32 -28.25 -15.69 -4.00
C TYR A 32 -28.22 -15.60 -5.53
N SER A 33 -28.91 -16.53 -6.18
CA SER A 33 -29.14 -16.48 -7.63
C SER A 33 -30.62 -16.26 -7.87
N GLU A 34 -30.93 -15.09 -8.43
CA GLU A 34 -32.27 -14.69 -8.82
C GLU A 34 -32.47 -15.00 -10.31
N SER A 35 -33.48 -15.81 -10.60
CA SER A 35 -33.91 -16.06 -11.98
C SER A 35 -35.36 -15.63 -12.14
N THR A 36 -35.66 -14.95 -13.25
CA THR A 36 -37.02 -14.69 -13.67
C THR A 36 -37.66 -16.00 -14.11
N GLY A 37 -38.71 -16.44 -13.42
CA GLY A 37 -39.49 -17.59 -13.84
C GLY A 37 -40.28 -17.33 -15.12
N THR A 38 -40.86 -18.39 -15.70
CA THR A 38 -41.81 -18.28 -16.81
C THR A 38 -43.00 -17.39 -16.44
N ALA A 39 -43.27 -16.38 -17.26
CA ALA A 39 -44.39 -15.46 -17.07
C ALA A 39 -45.73 -16.22 -17.20
N HIS A 40 -46.54 -16.24 -16.15
CA HIS A 40 -47.96 -16.54 -16.27
C HIS A 40 -48.71 -15.23 -16.60
N LYS A 41 -49.85 -15.32 -17.29
CA LYS A 41 -50.61 -14.19 -17.88
C LYS A 41 -50.95 -13.03 -16.93
N THR A 42 -50.75 -13.16 -15.62
CA THR A 42 -51.07 -12.12 -14.61
C THR A 42 -50.02 -11.87 -13.52
N ALA A 43 -48.83 -12.51 -13.54
CA ALA A 43 -47.75 -12.17 -12.59
C ALA A 43 -46.35 -12.63 -13.04
N LYS A 44 -45.33 -11.81 -12.80
CA LYS A 44 -43.92 -12.21 -12.86
C LYS A 44 -43.49 -12.78 -11.51
N GLY A 45 -43.27 -14.09 -11.44
CA GLY A 45 -42.70 -14.75 -10.27
C GLY A 45 -41.17 -14.69 -10.31
N THR A 46 -40.57 -14.00 -9.36
CA THR A 46 -39.14 -14.07 -9.11
C THR A 46 -38.79 -15.36 -8.36
N LYS A 47 -37.88 -16.17 -8.88
CA LYS A 47 -37.36 -17.36 -8.19
C LYS A 47 -35.97 -17.07 -7.65
N VAL A 48 -35.88 -16.88 -6.33
CA VAL A 48 -34.59 -16.77 -5.63
C VAL A 48 -34.16 -18.17 -5.21
N SER A 49 -32.97 -18.58 -5.64
CA SER A 49 -32.29 -19.77 -5.13
C SER A 49 -31.10 -19.36 -4.28
N VAL A 50 -30.94 -20.01 -3.12
CA VAL A 50 -29.81 -19.77 -2.21
C VAL A 50 -28.92 -21.00 -2.21
N ARG A 51 -27.64 -20.81 -2.53
CA ARG A 51 -26.62 -21.85 -2.42
C ARG A 51 -25.54 -21.42 -1.45
N THR A 52 -25.45 -22.11 -0.32
CA THR A 52 -24.38 -21.91 0.66
C THR A 52 -23.13 -22.68 0.24
N VAL A 53 -22.00 -21.98 0.13
CA VAL A 53 -20.69 -22.58 -0.14
C VAL A 53 -19.72 -22.24 0.99
N LYS A 54 -18.74 -23.11 1.23
CA LYS A 54 -17.65 -22.84 2.18
C LYS A 54 -16.78 -21.71 1.64
N ALA A 55 -16.45 -20.74 2.48
CA ALA A 55 -15.46 -19.72 2.18
C ALA A 55 -14.18 -19.95 3.00
N PRO A 56 -13.01 -19.45 2.54
CA PRO A 56 -11.78 -19.50 3.32
C PRO A 56 -11.91 -18.71 4.63
N GLY A 57 -11.35 -19.25 5.72
CA GLY A 57 -11.25 -18.57 7.02
C GLY A 57 -12.09 -19.18 8.14
N PHE A 58 -11.89 -18.66 9.35
CA PHE A 58 -12.67 -19.00 10.54
C PHE A 58 -13.54 -17.80 10.94
N GLY A 59 -14.77 -18.08 11.38
CA GLY A 59 -15.56 -17.11 12.13
C GLY A 59 -14.95 -16.86 13.51
N PRO A 60 -15.41 -15.82 14.25
CA PRO A 60 -14.82 -15.45 15.54
C PRO A 60 -14.73 -16.60 16.56
N LYS A 61 -15.77 -17.44 16.63
CA LYS A 61 -15.78 -18.64 17.49
C LYS A 61 -14.73 -19.67 17.08
N GLY A 62 -14.50 -19.82 15.78
CA GLY A 62 -13.48 -20.71 15.25
C GLY A 62 -12.07 -20.21 15.54
N VAL A 63 -11.83 -18.90 15.41
CA VAL A 63 -10.55 -18.28 15.79
C VAL A 63 -10.28 -18.52 17.28
N LEU A 64 -11.25 -18.23 18.15
CA LEU A 64 -11.09 -18.39 19.60
C LEU A 64 -10.82 -19.84 20.03
N ARG A 65 -11.50 -20.81 19.42
CA ARG A 65 -11.41 -22.22 19.82
C ARG A 65 -10.27 -22.99 19.14
N CYS A 66 -10.03 -22.72 17.86
CA CYS A 66 -9.14 -23.55 17.03
C CYS A 66 -7.79 -22.88 16.73
N VAL A 67 -7.69 -21.55 16.85
CA VAL A 67 -6.47 -20.80 16.49
C VAL A 67 -5.79 -20.26 17.74
N LEU A 68 -6.50 -19.49 18.57
CA LEU A 68 -5.92 -18.83 19.76
C LEU A 68 -5.21 -19.79 20.74
N PRO A 69 -5.72 -20.98 21.07
CA PRO A 69 -5.07 -21.86 22.06
C PRO A 69 -3.69 -22.36 21.63
N PHE A 70 -3.40 -22.28 20.33
CA PHE A 70 -2.15 -22.72 19.73
C PHE A 70 -1.34 -21.55 19.14
N THR A 71 -1.75 -20.30 19.41
CA THR A 71 -1.10 -19.11 18.88
C THR A 71 -0.56 -18.27 20.02
N VAL A 72 0.72 -17.87 19.92
CA VAL A 72 1.31 -16.89 20.82
C VAL A 72 1.44 -15.57 20.06
N PHE A 73 0.82 -14.52 20.58
CA PHE A 73 1.00 -13.16 20.10
C PHE A 73 2.08 -12.50 20.96
N LEU A 74 3.25 -12.28 20.37
CA LEU A 74 4.33 -11.50 20.96
C LEU A 74 4.53 -10.26 20.10
N LYS A 75 4.34 -9.09 20.68
CA LYS A 75 4.75 -7.83 20.05
C LYS A 75 6.15 -7.49 20.53
N LEU A 76 6.93 -6.80 19.69
CA LEU A 76 8.27 -6.31 20.06
C LEU A 76 8.25 -5.43 21.32
N LYS A 77 7.16 -4.68 21.54
CA LYS A 77 6.96 -3.88 22.76
C LYS A 77 6.72 -4.70 24.03
N ASP A 78 6.27 -5.95 23.89
CA ASP A 78 6.01 -6.85 25.02
C ASP A 78 7.32 -7.50 25.51
N ILE A 79 8.38 -7.42 24.70
CA ILE A 79 9.74 -7.81 25.06
C ILE A 79 10.35 -6.66 25.88
N GLY A 80 10.25 -6.75 27.21
CA GLY A 80 10.83 -5.75 28.12
C GLY A 80 12.33 -5.52 27.91
N GLY A 81 12.86 -4.41 28.45
CA GLY A 81 14.30 -4.14 28.46
C GLY A 81 14.81 -3.11 27.43
N ASN A 82 13.91 -2.34 26.80
CA ASN A 82 14.27 -1.29 25.82
C ASN A 82 15.17 -1.81 24.69
N VAL A 83 14.87 -3.02 24.21
CA VAL A 83 15.68 -3.77 23.22
C VAL A 83 15.76 -3.05 21.86
N LEU A 84 14.82 -2.14 21.60
CA LEU A 84 14.74 -1.35 20.39
C LEU A 84 14.91 0.14 20.70
N PRO A 85 15.65 0.89 19.86
CA PRO A 85 15.76 2.33 20.00
C PRO A 85 14.45 3.04 19.59
N PRO A 86 14.35 4.35 19.82
CA PRO A 86 13.20 5.15 19.37
C PRO A 86 12.91 4.95 17.88
N TYR A 87 11.62 5.02 17.54
CA TYR A 87 11.10 4.87 16.19
C TYR A 87 10.07 5.97 15.95
N ASP A 88 10.38 6.87 15.01
CA ASP A 88 9.55 8.01 14.68
C ASP A 88 9.10 7.95 13.23
N GLU A 89 7.82 8.19 12.99
CA GLU A 89 7.23 8.33 11.66
C GLU A 89 6.70 9.75 11.47
N GLU A 90 7.00 10.38 10.34
CA GLU A 90 6.46 11.69 10.00
C GLU A 90 5.97 11.78 8.55
N PHE A 91 4.90 12.55 8.36
CA PHE A 91 4.47 13.00 7.04
C PHE A 91 5.09 14.36 6.77
N ARG A 92 5.83 14.47 5.66
CA ARG A 92 6.45 15.72 5.25
C ARG A 92 5.84 16.19 3.94
N GLU A 93 5.05 17.25 4.05
CA GLU A 93 4.45 17.90 2.90
C GLU A 93 5.49 18.72 2.14
N VAL A 94 5.53 18.56 0.83
CA VAL A 94 6.43 19.31 -0.06
C VAL A 94 5.60 20.14 -1.03
N ALA A 95 5.88 21.44 -1.11
CA ALA A 95 5.22 22.30 -2.09
C ALA A 95 5.72 22.01 -3.51
N MET A 96 4.80 21.94 -4.47
CA MET A 96 5.17 21.93 -5.89
C MET A 96 5.64 23.32 -6.33
N ASP A 97 6.51 23.36 -7.33
CA ASP A 97 6.84 24.63 -8.00
C ASP A 97 5.60 25.20 -8.72
N THR A 98 5.56 26.52 -8.94
CA THR A 98 4.36 27.20 -9.44
C THR A 98 3.84 26.62 -10.75
N ALA A 99 4.73 26.32 -11.71
CA ALA A 99 4.38 25.72 -13.00
C ALA A 99 3.86 24.28 -12.83
N GLN A 100 4.58 23.47 -12.05
CA GLN A 100 4.19 22.10 -11.72
C GLN A 100 2.81 22.04 -11.05
N ALA A 101 2.55 22.92 -10.08
CA ALA A 101 1.27 23.01 -9.37
C ALA A 101 0.12 23.40 -10.31
N ALA A 102 0.35 24.35 -11.23
CA ALA A 102 -0.65 24.76 -12.21
C ALA A 102 -0.99 23.62 -13.17
N ALA A 103 0.02 22.94 -13.72
CA ALA A 103 -0.17 21.79 -14.60
C ALA A 103 -0.85 20.61 -13.88
N TYR A 104 -0.52 20.36 -12.61
CA TYR A 104 -1.21 19.35 -11.81
C TYR A 104 -2.68 19.65 -11.62
N ARG A 105 -3.03 20.90 -11.26
CA ARG A 105 -4.44 21.30 -11.05
C ARG A 105 -5.27 21.15 -12.31
N ASP A 106 -4.73 21.54 -13.48
CA ASP A 106 -5.41 21.37 -14.76
C ASP A 106 -5.60 19.88 -15.11
N LEU A 107 -4.55 19.06 -14.97
CA LEU A 107 -4.62 17.62 -15.17
C LEU A 107 -5.66 16.95 -14.24
N ALA A 108 -5.61 17.28 -12.95
CA ALA A 108 -6.52 16.76 -11.94
C ALA A 108 -7.97 17.17 -12.23
N GLY A 109 -8.22 18.44 -12.59
CA GLY A 109 -9.54 18.92 -12.96
C GLY A 109 -10.13 18.15 -14.15
N ARG A 110 -9.36 18.01 -15.22
CA ARG A 110 -9.79 17.28 -16.44
C ARG A 110 -10.09 15.82 -16.15
N LEU A 111 -9.16 15.11 -15.49
CA LEU A 111 -9.34 13.68 -15.22
C LEU A 111 -10.47 13.40 -14.22
N THR A 112 -10.66 14.28 -13.23
CA THR A 112 -11.80 14.18 -12.31
C THR A 112 -13.12 14.39 -13.03
N GLN A 113 -13.19 15.32 -14.00
CA GLN A 113 -14.39 15.52 -14.80
C GLN A 113 -14.72 14.29 -15.67
N GLU A 114 -13.72 13.71 -16.34
CA GLU A 114 -13.88 12.47 -17.11
C GLU A 114 -14.36 11.31 -16.21
N LEU A 115 -13.77 11.17 -15.02
CA LEU A 115 -14.17 10.16 -14.05
C LEU A 115 -15.63 10.36 -13.59
N LYS A 116 -16.03 11.59 -13.29
CA LYS A 116 -17.41 11.93 -12.91
C LYS A 116 -18.41 11.51 -13.98
N GLN A 117 -18.11 11.82 -15.25
CA GLN A 117 -18.98 11.45 -16.38
C GLN A 117 -19.07 9.94 -16.59
N ALA A 118 -17.96 9.21 -16.45
CA ALA A 118 -17.94 7.76 -16.55
C ALA A 118 -18.76 7.11 -15.42
N LEU A 119 -18.56 7.55 -14.18
CA LEU A 119 -19.29 7.02 -13.02
C LEU A 119 -20.80 7.30 -13.08
N ALA A 120 -21.22 8.46 -13.62
CA ALA A 120 -22.63 8.75 -13.87
C ALA A 120 -23.29 7.72 -14.82
N LYS A 121 -22.49 7.13 -15.73
CA LYS A 121 -22.90 6.05 -16.63
C LYS A 121 -22.66 4.65 -16.07
N ARG A 122 -22.31 4.54 -14.77
CA ARG A 122 -21.89 3.31 -14.08
C ARG A 122 -20.65 2.65 -14.70
N ASP A 123 -19.80 3.42 -15.37
CA ASP A 123 -18.53 2.97 -15.91
C ASP A 123 -17.39 3.22 -14.92
N THR A 124 -16.80 2.14 -14.41
CA THR A 124 -15.70 2.16 -13.44
C THR A 124 -14.31 2.01 -14.07
N THR A 125 -14.22 1.95 -15.41
CA THR A 125 -12.97 1.67 -16.13
C THR A 125 -11.91 2.74 -15.97
N LEU A 126 -12.32 3.98 -15.73
CA LEU A 126 -11.41 5.12 -15.56
C LEU A 126 -10.78 5.21 -14.17
N LEU A 127 -11.35 4.53 -13.16
CA LEU A 127 -10.87 4.61 -11.77
C LEU A 127 -9.37 4.32 -11.68
N GLY A 128 -8.94 3.18 -12.21
CA GLY A 128 -7.54 2.76 -12.15
C GLY A 128 -6.60 3.71 -12.87
N VAL A 129 -6.97 4.22 -14.05
CA VAL A 129 -6.10 5.12 -14.83
C VAL A 129 -5.98 6.48 -14.16
N VAL A 130 -7.10 7.09 -13.77
CA VAL A 130 -7.12 8.42 -13.16
C VAL A 130 -6.31 8.43 -11.87
N LEU A 131 -6.54 7.46 -10.97
CA LEU A 131 -5.80 7.37 -9.71
C LEU A 131 -4.29 7.19 -9.93
N ASN A 132 -3.90 6.26 -10.80
CA ASN A 132 -2.49 6.02 -11.08
C ASN A 132 -1.79 7.24 -11.66
N VAL A 133 -2.46 7.99 -12.55
CA VAL A 133 -1.89 9.21 -13.13
C VAL A 133 -1.76 10.31 -12.08
N LEU A 134 -2.81 10.57 -11.28
CA LEU A 134 -2.78 11.65 -10.29
C LEU A 134 -1.80 11.39 -9.13
N LEU A 135 -1.46 10.13 -8.87
CA LEU A 135 -0.41 9.75 -7.94
C LEU A 135 0.98 9.83 -8.56
N ALA A 136 1.15 9.37 -9.82
CA ALA A 136 2.47 9.23 -10.44
C ALA A 136 2.99 10.51 -11.10
N TRP A 137 2.12 11.27 -11.76
CA TRP A 137 2.52 12.43 -12.55
C TRP A 137 3.33 13.47 -11.75
N PRO A 138 2.99 13.81 -10.49
CA PRO A 138 3.79 14.76 -9.71
C PRO A 138 5.27 14.37 -9.57
N ASP A 139 5.56 13.08 -9.44
CA ASP A 139 6.93 12.55 -9.33
C ASP A 139 7.55 12.16 -10.69
N CYS A 140 6.79 12.23 -11.79
CA CYS A 140 7.22 11.81 -13.12
C CYS A 140 7.14 12.94 -14.16
N CYS A 141 6.83 14.17 -13.75
CA CYS A 141 6.62 15.31 -14.63
C CYS A 141 7.90 15.84 -15.29
N PHE A 142 9.04 15.15 -15.15
CA PHE A 142 10.22 15.33 -16.01
C PHE A 142 10.09 14.65 -17.39
N ARG A 143 8.94 14.01 -17.64
CA ARG A 143 8.53 13.44 -18.93
C ARG A 143 7.14 13.92 -19.30
N SER A 144 6.83 13.96 -20.59
CA SER A 144 5.46 14.17 -21.04
C SER A 144 4.58 12.97 -20.69
N GLU A 145 3.33 13.23 -20.35
CA GLU A 145 2.36 12.21 -19.98
C GLU A 145 1.15 12.25 -20.94
N THR A 146 0.82 11.10 -21.54
CA THR A 146 -0.39 10.93 -22.36
C THR A 146 -1.32 9.96 -21.66
N VAL A 147 -2.47 10.44 -21.24
CA VAL A 147 -3.48 9.64 -20.55
C VAL A 147 -4.48 9.13 -21.57
N VAL A 148 -4.61 7.80 -21.67
CA VAL A 148 -5.53 7.16 -22.61
C VAL A 148 -6.57 6.31 -21.90
N HIS A 149 -7.79 6.29 -22.44
CA HIS A 149 -8.86 5.43 -21.94
C HIS A 149 -8.51 3.95 -22.18
N PRO A 150 -8.58 3.05 -21.16
CA PRO A 150 -8.17 1.65 -21.29
C PRO A 150 -8.88 0.86 -22.41
N ARG A 151 -10.20 1.05 -22.54
CA ARG A 151 -11.02 0.36 -23.55
C ARG A 151 -11.00 1.05 -24.91
N THR A 152 -11.40 2.31 -24.98
CA THR A 152 -11.59 3.02 -26.26
C THR A 152 -10.28 3.52 -26.87
N ARG A 153 -9.19 3.58 -26.09
CA ARG A 153 -7.89 4.16 -26.49
C ARG A 153 -7.93 5.65 -26.84
N ASN A 154 -9.04 6.33 -26.57
CA ASN A 154 -9.14 7.78 -26.72
C ASN A 154 -8.20 8.49 -25.76
N THR A 155 -7.58 9.58 -26.22
CA THR A 155 -6.75 10.43 -25.37
C THR A 155 -7.65 11.26 -24.45
N LEU A 156 -7.45 11.13 -23.14
CA LEU A 156 -8.17 11.87 -22.09
C LEU A 156 -7.44 13.17 -21.73
N ALA A 157 -6.10 13.12 -21.67
CA ALA A 157 -5.27 14.27 -21.38
C ALA A 157 -3.86 14.09 -21.96
N PHE A 158 -3.22 15.20 -22.31
CA PHE A 158 -1.80 15.27 -22.63
C PHE A 158 -1.19 16.42 -21.82
N VAL A 159 -0.06 16.17 -21.17
CA VAL A 159 0.68 17.17 -20.40
C VAL A 159 2.15 17.09 -20.79
N PRO A 160 2.78 18.20 -21.24
CA PRO A 160 4.21 18.20 -21.55
C PRO A 160 5.05 18.05 -20.27
N ALA A 161 6.32 17.69 -20.44
CA ALA A 161 7.27 17.69 -19.33
C ALA A 161 7.36 19.09 -18.71
N GLN A 162 7.33 19.15 -17.38
CA GLN A 162 7.48 20.37 -16.58
C GLN A 162 8.94 20.60 -16.16
N PHE A 163 9.73 19.53 -16.09
CA PHE A 163 11.15 19.56 -15.75
C PHE A 163 11.95 18.81 -16.81
N ASN A 164 13.23 19.11 -16.92
CA ASN A 164 14.15 18.30 -17.72
C ASN A 164 14.80 17.18 -16.87
N GLU A 165 15.58 16.30 -17.52
CA GLU A 165 16.18 15.13 -16.86
C GLU A 165 17.20 15.46 -15.75
N LEU A 166 17.75 16.67 -15.74
CA LEU A 166 18.79 17.12 -14.80
C LEU A 166 18.28 18.14 -13.76
N GLU A 167 17.09 18.70 -13.98
CA GLU A 167 16.52 19.71 -13.10
C GLU A 167 15.88 19.05 -11.88
N VAL A 168 16.36 19.40 -10.68
CA VAL A 168 15.90 18.80 -9.42
C VAL A 168 14.48 19.27 -9.07
N MET A 169 13.54 18.33 -8.98
CA MET A 169 12.17 18.60 -8.56
C MET A 169 12.06 18.81 -7.04
N PRO A 170 10.99 19.44 -6.52
CA PRO A 170 10.93 19.80 -5.10
C PRO A 170 11.06 18.62 -4.12
N LYS A 171 10.41 17.46 -4.37
CA LYS A 171 10.60 16.27 -3.51
C LYS A 171 11.99 15.66 -3.61
N GLU A 172 12.65 15.77 -4.77
CA GLU A 172 14.02 15.31 -4.96
C GLU A 172 14.99 16.21 -4.19
N ARG A 173 14.74 17.52 -4.19
CA ARG A 173 15.46 18.50 -3.37
C ARG A 173 15.33 18.18 -1.88
N GLU A 174 14.12 17.91 -1.42
CA GLU A 174 13.86 17.52 -0.03
C GLU A 174 14.61 16.23 0.35
N LEU A 175 14.59 15.22 -0.53
CA LEU A 175 15.35 13.98 -0.33
C LEU A 175 16.86 14.25 -0.25
N ILE A 176 17.41 15.07 -1.14
CA ILE A 176 18.83 15.44 -1.14
C ILE A 176 19.22 16.08 0.20
N GLU A 177 18.41 17.02 0.70
CA GLU A 177 18.67 17.69 1.98
C GLU A 177 18.59 16.72 3.17
N ILE A 178 17.64 15.79 3.18
CA ILE A 178 17.60 14.71 4.16
C ILE A 178 18.88 13.87 4.10
N CYS A 179 19.29 13.43 2.91
CA CYS A 179 20.50 12.62 2.75
C CYS A 179 21.77 13.38 3.19
N LYS A 180 21.84 14.71 2.97
CA LYS A 180 22.97 15.55 3.42
C LYS A 180 23.04 15.61 4.95
N GLN A 181 21.90 15.82 5.61
CA GLN A 181 21.81 15.85 7.07
C GLN A 181 22.23 14.50 7.66
N GLU A 182 21.69 13.40 7.15
CA GLU A 182 22.00 12.05 7.61
C GLU A 182 23.48 11.71 7.40
N LYS A 183 24.06 12.05 6.24
CA LYS A 183 25.48 11.83 5.97
C LYS A 183 26.38 12.65 6.89
N ALA A 184 26.01 13.88 7.23
CA ALA A 184 26.73 14.70 8.20
C ALA A 184 26.74 14.08 9.61
N GLU A 185 25.71 13.33 9.96
CA GLU A 185 25.60 12.54 11.20
C GLU A 185 26.25 11.14 11.09
N GLY A 186 26.84 10.79 9.94
CA GLY A 186 27.41 9.47 9.69
C GLY A 186 26.37 8.35 9.50
N ARG A 187 25.12 8.72 9.20
CA ARG A 187 23.97 7.82 9.02
C ARG A 187 23.72 7.56 7.53
N LYS A 188 23.25 6.35 7.20
CA LYS A 188 22.87 5.97 5.82
C LYS A 188 21.36 6.06 5.64
N THR A 189 20.94 6.35 4.40
CA THR A 189 19.51 6.51 4.07
C THR A 189 19.01 5.39 3.16
N LEU A 190 17.87 4.79 3.50
CA LEU A 190 17.11 3.90 2.63
C LEU A 190 15.99 4.69 1.95
N VAL A 191 15.97 4.71 0.62
CA VAL A 191 15.00 5.45 -0.17
C VAL A 191 14.08 4.49 -0.91
N TYR A 192 12.78 4.63 -0.65
CA TYR A 192 11.75 3.86 -1.33
C TYR A 192 11.16 4.62 -2.51
N SER A 193 11.19 3.98 -3.67
CA SER A 193 10.63 4.47 -4.93
C SER A 193 9.89 3.33 -5.63
N VAL A 194 8.62 3.56 -5.99
CA VAL A 194 7.73 2.52 -6.52
C VAL A 194 7.64 2.50 -8.04
N TYR A 195 7.92 3.62 -8.71
CA TYR A 195 7.81 3.70 -10.16
C TYR A 195 9.04 3.09 -10.85
N THR A 196 8.77 2.20 -11.80
CA THR A 196 9.77 1.44 -12.56
C THR A 196 9.42 1.43 -14.05
N GLY A 197 10.29 0.86 -14.90
CA GLY A 197 10.05 0.77 -16.34
C GLY A 197 9.99 2.14 -17.02
N THR A 198 8.92 2.41 -17.77
CA THR A 198 8.74 3.69 -18.50
C THR A 198 8.60 4.91 -17.59
N ARG A 199 8.35 4.71 -16.29
CA ARG A 199 8.35 5.75 -15.25
C ARG A 199 9.45 5.53 -14.21
N ASP A 200 10.58 4.90 -14.58
CA ASP A 200 11.63 4.60 -13.62
C ASP A 200 12.21 5.87 -12.97
N THR A 201 11.84 6.10 -11.70
CA THR A 201 12.37 7.17 -10.86
C THR A 201 13.66 6.75 -10.15
N THR A 202 13.92 5.45 -9.99
CA THR A 202 15.12 4.97 -9.28
C THR A 202 16.43 5.37 -9.98
N SER A 203 16.46 5.27 -11.31
CA SER A 203 17.61 5.69 -12.11
C SER A 203 17.88 7.19 -12.02
N ARG A 204 16.82 7.99 -12.06
CA ARG A 204 16.92 9.45 -11.95
C ARG A 204 17.44 9.87 -10.57
N LEU A 205 16.88 9.32 -9.50
CA LEU A 205 17.32 9.60 -8.13
C LEU A 205 18.79 9.22 -7.93
N LYS A 206 19.24 8.09 -8.50
CA LYS A 206 20.65 7.70 -8.46
C LYS A 206 21.54 8.78 -9.05
N VAL A 207 21.22 9.28 -10.25
CA VAL A 207 22.01 10.32 -10.93
C VAL A 207 22.05 11.61 -10.12
N LEU A 208 20.89 12.09 -9.64
CA LEU A 208 20.80 13.33 -8.88
C LEU A 208 21.59 13.25 -7.56
N LEU A 209 21.49 12.14 -6.82
CA LEU A 209 22.24 11.95 -5.58
C LEU A 209 23.75 11.76 -5.84
N GLU A 210 24.15 11.07 -6.91
CA GLU A 210 25.58 10.96 -7.28
C GLU A 210 26.19 12.31 -7.65
N GLN A 211 25.43 13.21 -8.29
CA GLN A 211 25.86 14.58 -8.59
C GLN A 211 26.10 15.41 -7.31
N GLU A 212 25.35 15.14 -6.25
CA GLU A 212 25.54 15.73 -4.92
C GLU A 212 26.66 15.04 -4.11
N GLY A 213 27.38 14.08 -4.70
CA GLY A 213 28.53 13.40 -4.08
C GLY A 213 28.18 12.23 -3.16
N PHE A 214 26.98 11.66 -3.28
CA PHE A 214 26.61 10.44 -2.57
C PHE A 214 27.10 9.18 -3.31
N LYS A 215 27.52 8.16 -2.55
CA LYS A 215 27.68 6.80 -3.07
C LYS A 215 26.33 6.09 -3.01
N VAL A 216 25.74 5.82 -4.18
CA VAL A 216 24.35 5.34 -4.27
C VAL A 216 24.29 3.96 -4.91
N ALA A 217 23.54 3.05 -4.28
CA ALA A 217 23.17 1.77 -4.87
C ALA A 217 21.67 1.71 -5.16
N VAL A 218 21.29 0.98 -6.21
CA VAL A 218 19.89 0.74 -6.57
C VAL A 218 19.63 -0.76 -6.59
N LEU A 219 18.84 -1.26 -5.63
CA LEU A 219 18.39 -2.64 -5.64
C LEU A 219 17.21 -2.78 -6.60
N ARG A 220 17.39 -3.60 -7.64
CA ARG A 220 16.38 -3.85 -8.69
C ARG A 220 15.80 -5.24 -8.61
N ALA A 221 14.64 -5.42 -9.24
CA ALA A 221 13.97 -6.72 -9.34
C ALA A 221 14.78 -7.79 -10.08
N SER A 222 15.77 -7.38 -10.90
CA SER A 222 16.72 -8.28 -11.57
C SER A 222 17.68 -8.97 -10.61
N VAL A 223 17.76 -8.54 -9.35
CA VAL A 223 18.51 -9.24 -8.29
C VAL A 223 17.59 -10.27 -7.65
N ASP A 224 17.98 -11.54 -7.80
CA ASP A 224 17.26 -12.69 -7.24
C ASP A 224 17.05 -12.54 -5.74
N ALA A 225 15.86 -12.92 -5.25
CA ALA A 225 15.48 -12.74 -3.85
C ALA A 225 16.47 -13.38 -2.87
N SER A 226 17.01 -14.56 -3.20
CA SER A 226 18.01 -15.27 -2.38
C SER A 226 19.36 -14.59 -2.30
N ARG A 227 19.68 -13.67 -3.22
CA ARG A 227 20.98 -12.98 -3.30
C ARG A 227 20.91 -11.54 -2.81
N ARG A 228 19.73 -11.04 -2.44
CA ARG A 228 19.55 -9.62 -2.07
C ARG A 228 20.33 -9.25 -0.83
N GLU A 229 20.39 -10.14 0.15
CA GLU A 229 21.12 -9.91 1.40
C GLU A 229 22.62 -9.76 1.12
N ASP A 230 23.22 -10.74 0.45
CA ASP A 230 24.63 -10.70 0.03
C ASP A 230 24.94 -9.47 -0.82
N TRP A 231 24.05 -9.16 -1.78
CA TRP A 231 24.23 -8.00 -2.65
C TRP A 231 24.23 -6.69 -1.87
N ILE A 232 23.37 -6.55 -0.86
CA ILE A 232 23.32 -5.36 0.00
C ILE A 232 24.59 -5.28 0.85
N ALA A 233 25.05 -6.40 1.42
CA ALA A 233 26.31 -6.47 2.17
C ALA A 233 27.50 -6.02 1.32
N GLU A 234 27.61 -6.49 0.08
CA GLU A 234 28.66 -6.05 -0.86
C GLU A 234 28.59 -4.53 -1.13
N GLN A 235 27.39 -3.94 -1.23
CA GLN A 235 27.28 -2.49 -1.40
C GLN A 235 27.69 -1.73 -0.13
N LEU A 236 27.35 -2.26 1.05
CA LEU A 236 27.77 -1.69 2.33
C LEU A 236 29.29 -1.69 2.48
N ASP A 237 29.97 -2.76 2.06
CA ASP A 237 31.44 -2.85 2.05
C ASP A 237 32.09 -1.81 1.11
N ARG A 238 31.39 -1.44 0.03
CA ARG A 238 31.80 -0.34 -0.87
C ARG A 238 31.54 1.06 -0.27
N GLY A 239 30.91 1.11 0.90
CA GLY A 239 30.65 2.31 1.68
C GLY A 239 29.55 3.17 1.06
N ILE A 240 28.43 2.59 0.62
CA ILE A 240 27.30 3.38 0.14
C ILE A 240 26.70 4.26 1.23
N ASP A 241 26.28 5.46 0.83
CA ASP A 241 25.56 6.41 1.68
C ASP A 241 24.04 6.19 1.58
N VAL A 242 23.57 5.83 0.37
CA VAL A 242 22.14 5.73 0.05
C VAL A 242 21.83 4.43 -0.69
N LEU A 243 20.82 3.71 -0.24
CA LEU A 243 20.23 2.57 -0.93
C LEU A 243 18.85 2.95 -1.46
N ILE A 244 18.65 2.90 -2.77
CA ILE A 244 17.34 3.09 -3.40
C ILE A 244 16.75 1.73 -3.74
N THR A 245 15.49 1.50 -3.41
CA THR A 245 14.80 0.25 -3.77
C THR A 245 13.29 0.43 -3.86
N ASN A 246 12.61 -0.54 -4.48
CA ASN A 246 11.16 -0.64 -4.37
C ASN A 246 10.80 -1.39 -3.07
N PRO A 247 9.86 -0.88 -2.25
CA PRO A 247 9.47 -1.54 -0.99
C PRO A 247 9.02 -2.99 -1.18
N GLU A 248 8.46 -3.35 -2.34
CA GLU A 248 8.08 -4.72 -2.69
C GLU A 248 9.26 -5.70 -2.73
N LEU A 249 10.48 -5.22 -2.96
CA LEU A 249 11.68 -6.06 -3.03
C LEU A 249 12.20 -6.43 -1.64
N VAL A 250 11.83 -5.68 -0.61
CA VAL A 250 12.35 -5.85 0.76
C VAL A 250 11.25 -6.11 1.79
N LYS A 251 9.99 -6.24 1.36
CA LYS A 251 8.84 -6.51 2.25
C LYS A 251 8.91 -7.84 3.00
N THR A 252 9.80 -8.76 2.64
CA THR A 252 9.98 -10.08 3.27
C THR A 252 11.44 -10.39 3.50
N GLY A 253 11.77 -10.87 4.69
CA GLY A 253 13.03 -11.59 4.96
C GLY A 253 14.33 -10.79 5.01
N LEU A 254 14.32 -9.47 4.72
CA LEU A 254 15.52 -8.63 4.80
C LEU A 254 15.48 -7.72 6.02
N ASP A 255 16.61 -7.62 6.71
CA ASP A 255 16.87 -6.68 7.79
C ASP A 255 17.86 -5.63 7.30
N LEU A 256 17.48 -4.35 7.41
CA LEU A 256 18.21 -3.22 6.82
C LEU A 256 18.77 -2.29 7.90
N LEU A 257 19.37 -2.90 8.93
CA LEU A 257 19.83 -2.22 10.15
C LEU A 257 20.79 -1.04 9.88
N GLU A 258 21.62 -1.16 8.85
CA GLU A 258 22.61 -0.13 8.45
C GLU A 258 21.98 1.16 7.92
N PHE A 259 20.67 1.18 7.64
CA PHE A 259 19.93 2.32 7.11
C PHE A 259 18.89 2.82 8.11
N PRO A 260 19.30 3.51 9.18
CA PRO A 260 18.39 3.93 10.26
C PRO A 260 17.38 5.00 9.82
N THR A 261 17.60 5.67 8.69
CA THR A 261 16.65 6.64 8.14
C THR A 261 16.05 6.11 6.85
N ILE A 262 14.72 6.04 6.82
CA ILE A 262 13.94 5.56 5.69
C ILE A 262 13.16 6.74 5.11
N VAL A 263 13.28 6.99 3.82
CA VAL A 263 12.52 8.00 3.10
C VAL A 263 11.64 7.34 2.06
N PHE A 264 10.33 7.41 2.23
CA PHE A 264 9.38 7.08 1.18
C PHE A 264 9.24 8.30 0.28
N LEU A 265 9.99 8.32 -0.83
CA LEU A 265 9.71 9.28 -1.90
C LEU A 265 8.30 9.02 -2.44
N GLN A 266 7.94 7.75 -2.60
CA GLN A 266 6.59 7.33 -2.95
C GLN A 266 6.17 6.16 -2.05
N SER A 267 4.99 6.26 -1.43
CA SER A 267 4.44 5.21 -0.56
C SER A 267 3.73 4.08 -1.31
N GLY A 268 3.31 4.33 -2.56
CA GLY A 268 2.28 3.51 -3.20
C GLY A 268 0.95 3.59 -2.44
N TYR A 269 0.07 2.59 -2.62
CA TYR A 269 -1.25 2.50 -1.99
C TYR A 269 -1.48 1.19 -1.21
N ASN A 270 -0.50 0.26 -1.22
CA ASN A 270 -0.58 -0.98 -0.46
C ASN A 270 -0.10 -0.77 0.98
N VAL A 271 -1.06 -0.73 1.91
CA VAL A 271 -0.81 -0.53 3.35
C VAL A 271 0.09 -1.61 3.93
N TYR A 272 -0.08 -2.87 3.52
CA TYR A 272 0.73 -3.97 4.04
C TYR A 272 2.20 -3.82 3.65
N SER A 273 2.46 -3.52 2.37
CA SER A 273 3.82 -3.27 1.89
C SER A 273 4.46 -2.07 2.58
N LEU A 274 3.70 -0.99 2.78
CA LEU A 274 4.16 0.20 3.51
C LEU A 274 4.59 -0.15 4.93
N GLN A 275 3.72 -0.80 5.71
CA GLN A 275 4.00 -1.18 7.10
C GLN A 275 5.17 -2.16 7.22
N GLN A 276 5.28 -3.11 6.29
CA GLN A 276 6.38 -4.07 6.30
C GLN A 276 7.72 -3.42 5.94
N ALA A 277 7.72 -2.48 4.99
CA ALA A 277 8.92 -1.77 4.55
C ALA A 277 9.40 -0.74 5.59
N ALA A 278 8.49 0.02 6.21
CA ALA A 278 8.82 1.04 7.21
C ALA A 278 9.55 0.47 8.45
N ARG A 279 9.34 -0.82 8.76
CA ARG A 279 9.97 -1.50 9.91
C ARG A 279 11.21 -2.32 9.56
N ARG A 280 11.74 -2.22 8.33
CA ARG A 280 12.91 -3.02 7.91
C ARG A 280 14.21 -2.65 8.61
N SER A 281 14.33 -1.39 9.02
CA SER A 281 15.48 -0.90 9.79
C SER A 281 15.25 -0.97 11.31
N TRP A 282 14.02 -1.22 11.76
CA TRP A 282 13.66 -1.29 13.18
C TRP A 282 13.45 -2.74 13.62
N ARG A 283 14.57 -3.43 13.81
CA ARG A 283 14.67 -4.86 14.15
C ARG A 283 15.62 -5.06 15.33
N ILE A 284 15.58 -6.24 15.95
CA ILE A 284 16.51 -6.60 17.03
C ILE A 284 17.93 -6.48 16.49
N GLY A 285 18.80 -5.77 17.22
CA GLY A 285 20.15 -5.44 16.79
C GLY A 285 20.31 -3.99 16.30
N GLN A 286 19.21 -3.26 16.06
CA GLN A 286 19.26 -1.83 15.79
C GLN A 286 19.77 -1.06 17.00
N LYS A 287 20.72 -0.16 16.79
CA LYS A 287 21.37 0.66 17.84
C LYS A 287 21.10 2.15 17.71
N GLN A 288 20.62 2.59 16.55
CA GLN A 288 20.36 3.99 16.26
C GLN A 288 18.86 4.27 16.25
N PRO A 289 18.41 5.47 16.69
CA PRO A 289 17.02 5.90 16.51
C PRO A 289 16.62 5.81 15.04
N VAL A 290 15.49 5.16 14.76
CA VAL A 290 15.00 4.97 13.40
C VAL A 290 13.99 6.06 13.06
N ARG A 291 14.17 6.70 11.90
CA ARG A 291 13.26 7.73 11.40
C ARG A 291 12.67 7.32 10.06
N VAL A 292 11.35 7.41 9.92
CA VAL A 292 10.64 7.11 8.67
C VAL A 292 9.92 8.38 8.20
N ILE A 293 10.30 8.87 7.03
CA ILE A 293 9.79 10.11 6.45
C ILE A 293 8.97 9.76 5.21
N TYR A 294 7.69 10.11 5.20
CA TYR A 294 6.81 9.96 4.04
C TYR A 294 6.68 11.30 3.32
N LEU A 295 7.28 11.42 2.13
CA LEU A 295 7.19 12.62 1.31
C LEU A 295 5.92 12.59 0.46
N GLY A 296 5.14 13.68 0.51
CA GLY A 296 3.97 13.86 -0.34
C GLY A 296 3.84 15.30 -0.81
N TYR A 297 3.46 15.49 -2.07
CA TYR A 297 3.20 16.84 -2.56
C TYR A 297 1.94 17.42 -1.91
N ALA A 298 2.05 18.59 -1.30
CA ALA A 298 0.93 19.33 -0.73
C ALA A 298 -0.17 19.57 -1.79
N ASN A 299 -1.43 19.60 -1.35
CA ASN A 299 -2.59 19.83 -2.22
C ASN A 299 -2.68 18.86 -3.43
N SER A 300 -2.30 17.60 -3.23
CA SER A 300 -2.33 16.56 -4.26
C SER A 300 -2.98 15.25 -3.79
N SER A 301 -3.33 14.38 -4.74
CA SER A 301 -3.81 13.03 -4.46
C SER A 301 -2.82 12.19 -3.66
N GLN A 302 -1.52 12.53 -3.65
CA GLN A 302 -0.53 11.83 -2.83
C GLN A 302 -0.82 12.01 -1.34
N MET A 303 -1.04 13.25 -0.88
CA MET A 303 -1.36 13.54 0.51
C MET A 303 -2.73 12.98 0.90
N THR A 304 -3.71 13.04 0.00
CA THR A 304 -5.00 12.40 0.20
C THR A 304 -4.86 10.88 0.38
N CYS A 305 -4.05 10.23 -0.46
CA CYS A 305 -3.76 8.80 -0.36
C CYS A 305 -3.05 8.43 0.94
N LEU A 306 -2.00 9.17 1.32
CA LEU A 306 -1.28 8.97 2.58
C LEU A 306 -2.21 9.09 3.79
N GLY A 307 -3.09 10.10 3.81
CA GLY A 307 -4.07 10.26 4.88
C GLY A 307 -5.09 9.11 4.96
N LEU A 308 -5.54 8.58 3.82
CA LEU A 308 -6.41 7.40 3.77
C LEU A 308 -5.68 6.14 4.27
N MET A 309 -4.41 5.96 3.88
CA MET A 309 -3.58 4.85 4.35
C MET A 309 -3.35 4.93 5.87
N ALA A 310 -3.03 6.10 6.40
CA ALA A 310 -2.85 6.31 7.84
C ALA A 310 -4.11 5.94 8.63
N ARG A 311 -5.29 6.38 8.16
CA ARG A 311 -6.57 5.97 8.76
C ARG A 311 -6.77 4.46 8.72
N LYS A 312 -6.51 3.82 7.57
CA LYS A 312 -6.65 2.36 7.41
C LYS A 312 -5.68 1.58 8.31
N ILE A 313 -4.44 2.08 8.49
CA ILE A 313 -3.46 1.53 9.42
C ILE A 313 -3.99 1.57 10.85
N MET A 314 -4.52 2.73 11.27
CA MET A 314 -5.09 2.92 12.61
C MET A 314 -6.24 1.93 12.89
N VAL A 315 -7.17 1.77 11.94
CA VAL A 315 -8.29 0.80 12.06
C VAL A 315 -7.78 -0.65 12.11
N SER A 316 -6.77 -0.98 11.30
CA SER A 316 -6.21 -2.34 11.28
C SER A 316 -5.49 -2.68 12.60
N GLN A 317 -4.81 -1.70 13.21
CA GLN A 317 -4.12 -1.87 14.49
C GLN A 317 -5.11 -1.98 15.65
N SER A 318 -6.22 -1.22 15.63
CA SER A 318 -7.28 -1.31 16.65
C SER A 318 -7.95 -2.68 16.68
N THR A 319 -8.19 -3.27 15.50
CA THR A 319 -8.75 -4.61 15.37
C THR A 319 -7.78 -5.71 15.84
N SER A 320 -6.48 -5.43 15.81
CA SER A 320 -5.41 -6.36 16.21
C SER A 320 -4.99 -6.23 17.68
N GLY A 321 -5.83 -5.60 18.52
CA GLY A 321 -5.67 -5.54 19.97
C GLY A 321 -4.90 -4.34 20.51
N ASP A 322 -4.67 -3.29 19.72
CA ASP A 322 -4.25 -1.97 20.23
C ASP A 322 -5.44 -1.01 20.14
N VAL A 323 -6.39 -1.12 21.08
CA VAL A 323 -7.59 -0.28 21.12
C VAL A 323 -7.17 1.18 21.34
N PRO A 324 -7.43 2.11 20.40
CA PRO A 324 -7.33 3.54 20.67
C PRO A 324 -8.38 3.92 21.72
N GLU A 325 -8.04 4.81 22.64
CA GLU A 325 -8.87 5.18 23.80
C GLU A 325 -10.27 5.73 23.44
N SER A 326 -10.52 6.08 22.18
CA SER A 326 -11.86 6.36 21.65
C SER A 326 -11.99 5.84 20.22
N GLY A 327 -12.90 4.90 19.92
CA GLY A 327 -12.97 4.41 18.53
C GLY A 327 -13.99 3.34 18.17
N LEU A 328 -15.12 3.20 18.89
CA LEU A 328 -16.17 2.28 18.44
C LEU A 328 -16.86 2.76 17.14
N ASP A 329 -16.80 4.05 16.81
CA ASP A 329 -17.34 4.62 15.55
C ASP A 329 -16.46 4.35 14.32
N VAL A 330 -15.21 3.89 14.49
CA VAL A 330 -14.25 3.70 13.39
C VAL A 330 -14.37 2.30 12.74
N LEU A 331 -15.06 1.37 13.40
CA LEU A 331 -15.22 -0.01 12.95
C LEU A 331 -16.20 -0.18 11.78
N ASN A 332 -16.91 0.89 11.40
CA ASN A 332 -18.02 0.82 10.44
C ASN A 332 -17.75 1.53 9.10
N GLN A 333 -16.50 1.85 8.77
CA GLN A 333 -16.17 2.22 7.39
C GLN A 333 -15.91 0.95 6.60
N ASP A 334 -16.87 0.65 5.72
CA ASP A 334 -16.88 -0.44 4.74
C ASP A 334 -15.49 -0.79 4.22
N GLY A 335 -15.23 -2.09 4.05
CA GLY A 335 -13.98 -2.70 3.58
C GLY A 335 -13.55 -2.35 2.15
N ASP A 336 -13.74 -1.10 1.73
CA ASP A 336 -13.30 -0.57 0.46
C ASP A 336 -11.76 -0.47 0.41
N SER A 337 -11.24 -0.68 -0.80
CA SER A 337 -9.82 -0.52 -1.09
C SER A 337 -9.42 0.96 -1.01
N VAL A 338 -8.14 1.27 -0.75
CA VAL A 338 -7.67 2.68 -0.63
C VAL A 338 -7.95 3.44 -1.93
N GLU A 339 -7.85 2.73 -3.06
CA GLU A 339 -8.15 3.22 -4.40
C GLU A 339 -9.61 3.67 -4.53
N VAL A 340 -10.56 2.87 -4.05
CA VAL A 340 -12.00 3.21 -4.09
C VAL A 340 -12.28 4.42 -3.20
N ALA A 341 -11.71 4.47 -2.00
CA ALA A 341 -11.87 5.61 -1.09
C ALA A 341 -11.29 6.89 -1.69
N LEU A 342 -10.11 6.81 -2.31
CA LEU A 342 -9.46 7.94 -2.98
C LEU A 342 -10.30 8.43 -4.17
N ALA A 343 -10.82 7.52 -4.99
CA ALA A 343 -11.69 7.89 -6.11
C ALA A 343 -12.98 8.58 -5.67
N ARG A 344 -13.59 8.14 -4.57
CA ARG A 344 -14.76 8.81 -4.00
C ARG A 344 -14.41 10.24 -3.58
N GLN A 345 -13.29 10.45 -2.91
CA GLN A 345 -12.86 11.80 -2.51
C GLN A 345 -12.61 12.71 -3.71
N LEU A 346 -12.03 12.20 -4.80
CA LEU A 346 -11.86 12.98 -6.04
C LEU A 346 -13.19 13.43 -6.66
N VAL A 347 -14.26 12.63 -6.51
CA VAL A 347 -15.57 12.91 -7.11
C VAL A 347 -16.44 13.83 -6.24
N THR A 348 -16.18 13.88 -4.93
CA THR A 348 -16.95 14.70 -3.98
C THR A 348 -16.48 16.17 -3.96
N VAL A 349 -15.24 16.44 -4.35
CA VAL A 349 -14.70 17.80 -4.58
C VAL A 349 -15.21 18.32 -5.91
#